data_AF-A0AAN0LSX2-F1
#
_entry.id   AF-A0AAN0LSX2-F1
#
_cell.length_a   1.000
_cell.length_b   1.000
_cell.length_c   1.000
_cell.angle_alpha   90.00
_cell.angle_beta   90.00
_cell.angle_gamma   90.00
#
_symmetry.space_group_name_H-M   'P 1'
#
loop_
_entity.id
_entity.type
_entity.pdbx_description
1 polymer ?
#
loop_
_entity_poly.entity_id
_entity_poly.type
_entity_poly.pdbx_seq_one_letter_code
_entity_poly.pdbx_strand_id
1 'polypeptide(L)'
;MKIQLGRGIASDNIVESLKHAEIVTENGEYVLYENNQRFLVTNGHTTQYLNSDEIRTVTTQESSLLVETDADSFYTHDPLKTFEVLPLTRINKFTIINLHYITDIRVKFEYEISL
;
A
#
# COMPACT_ATOMS: atom_id res chain seq x y z
N MET A 1 7.33 6.18 -20.13
CA MET A 1 6.53 7.08 -21.01
C MET A 1 6.42 8.43 -20.31
N LYS A 2 6.73 9.56 -20.97
CA LYS A 2 6.54 10.90 -20.38
C LYS A 2 5.30 11.53 -21.01
N ILE A 3 4.28 11.83 -20.19
CA ILE A 3 3.12 12.60 -20.63
C ILE A 3 3.47 14.09 -20.43
N GLN A 4 3.50 14.86 -21.52
CA GLN A 4 3.67 16.32 -21.47
C GLN A 4 2.31 16.98 -21.69
N LEU A 5 1.88 17.80 -20.73
CA LEU A 5 0.68 18.61 -20.89
C LEU A 5 0.98 19.82 -21.78
N GLY A 6 0.10 20.08 -22.75
CA GLY A 6 0.20 21.24 -23.63
C GLY A 6 0.08 22.55 -22.85
N ARG A 7 0.75 23.62 -23.33
CA ARG A 7 0.68 24.94 -22.68
C ARG A 7 -0.74 25.51 -22.76
N GLY A 8 -1.23 26.10 -21.67
CA GLY A 8 -2.52 26.79 -21.59
C GLY A 8 -3.67 25.97 -21.00
N ILE A 9 -3.40 24.72 -20.61
CA ILE A 9 -4.36 23.94 -19.83
C ILE A 9 -4.16 24.29 -18.35
N ALA A 10 -5.25 24.50 -17.59
CA ALA A 10 -5.21 24.74 -16.14
C ALA A 10 -4.56 23.54 -15.43
N SER A 11 -3.23 23.59 -15.33
CA SER A 11 -2.38 22.49 -14.88
C SER A 11 -2.76 22.01 -13.50
N ASP A 12 -3.20 22.93 -12.64
CA ASP A 12 -3.38 22.67 -11.23
C ASP A 12 -4.59 21.75 -11.00
N ASN A 13 -5.70 22.01 -11.70
CA ASN A 13 -6.90 21.16 -11.66
C ASN A 13 -6.66 19.80 -12.31
N ILE A 14 -5.80 19.73 -13.33
CA ILE A 14 -5.47 18.47 -14.02
C ILE A 14 -4.54 17.62 -13.19
N VAL A 15 -3.52 18.21 -12.56
CA VAL A 15 -2.62 17.48 -11.66
C VAL A 15 -3.42 16.88 -10.49
N GLU A 16 -4.36 17.63 -9.91
CA GLU A 16 -5.22 17.13 -8.85
C GLU A 16 -6.17 16.01 -9.32
N SER A 17 -6.69 16.13 -10.54
CA SER A 17 -7.52 15.09 -11.17
C SER A 17 -6.71 13.84 -11.52
N LEU A 18 -5.46 13.99 -11.95
CA LEU A 18 -4.55 12.89 -12.32
C LEU A 18 -4.04 12.10 -11.12
N LYS A 19 -3.94 12.70 -9.93
CA LYS A 19 -3.61 11.99 -8.67
C LYS A 19 -4.59 10.88 -8.33
N HIS A 20 -5.81 10.97 -8.84
CA HIS A 20 -6.90 10.03 -8.60
C HIS A 20 -7.37 9.34 -9.88
N ALA A 21 -6.70 9.62 -11.01
CA ALA A 21 -7.12 9.10 -12.30
C ALA A 21 -6.60 7.67 -12.50
N GLU A 22 -7.51 6.79 -12.88
CA GLU A 22 -7.21 5.47 -13.40
C GLU A 22 -6.84 5.61 -14.89
N ILE A 23 -5.65 5.14 -15.29
CA ILE A 23 -5.25 5.14 -16.70
C ILE A 23 -5.57 3.76 -17.26
N VAL A 24 -6.68 3.67 -17.98
CA VAL A 24 -7.04 2.48 -18.75
C VAL A 24 -6.29 2.52 -20.08
N THR A 25 -5.38 1.57 -20.30
CA THR A 25 -4.68 1.40 -21.59
C THR A 25 -5.33 0.28 -22.40
N GLU A 26 -5.07 0.22 -23.72
CA GLU A 26 -5.58 -0.84 -24.59
C GLU A 26 -5.14 -2.27 -24.17
N ASN A 27 -4.12 -2.38 -23.30
CA ASN A 27 -3.59 -3.65 -22.77
C ASN A 27 -3.99 -3.91 -21.31
N GLY A 28 -4.90 -3.14 -20.73
CA GLY A 28 -5.38 -3.28 -19.35
C GLY A 28 -5.34 -1.99 -18.53
N GLU A 29 -5.97 -2.04 -17.36
CA GLU A 29 -6.05 -0.96 -16.37
C GLU A 29 -4.72 -0.81 -15.64
N TYR A 30 -4.15 0.40 -15.66
CA TYR A 30 -3.00 0.78 -14.84
C TYR A 30 -3.46 1.83 -13.84
N VAL A 31 -3.42 1.51 -12.54
CA VAL A 31 -3.62 2.52 -11.51
C VAL A 31 -2.28 3.18 -11.22
N LEU A 32 -2.18 4.47 -11.53
CA LEU A 32 -1.08 5.33 -11.06
C LEU A 32 -1.29 5.60 -9.57
N TYR A 33 -0.95 4.63 -8.73
CA TYR A 33 -0.79 4.88 -7.29
C TYR A 33 0.50 5.64 -7.04
N GLU A 34 0.60 6.90 -7.49
CA GLU A 34 1.69 7.77 -7.04
C GLU A 34 1.35 8.38 -5.67
N ASN A 35 1.01 7.51 -4.70
CA ASN A 35 1.08 7.90 -3.30
C ASN A 35 2.55 7.77 -2.89
N ASN A 36 3.28 8.88 -3.03
CA ASN A 36 4.63 9.11 -2.46
C ASN A 36 4.61 9.11 -0.91
N GLN A 37 3.72 8.33 -0.30
CA GLN A 37 3.60 8.22 1.14
C GLN A 37 4.76 7.36 1.65
N ARG A 38 5.57 7.97 2.51
CA ARG A 38 6.75 7.35 3.09
C ARG A 38 6.53 7.10 4.57
N PHE A 39 6.95 5.94 5.04
CA PHE A 39 6.79 5.48 6.42
C PHE A 39 8.12 5.51 7.13
N LEU A 40 8.19 6.22 8.25
CA LEU A 40 9.39 6.23 9.08
C LEU A 40 9.43 4.95 9.91
N VAL A 41 10.48 4.16 9.74
CA VAL A 41 10.66 2.86 10.41
C VAL A 41 12.10 2.73 10.93
N THR A 42 12.32 1.85 11.91
CA THR A 42 13.64 1.62 12.51
C THR A 42 13.89 0.14 12.81
N ASN A 43 15.13 -0.33 12.67
CA ASN A 43 15.54 -1.68 13.11
C ASN A 43 16.38 -1.65 14.40
N GLY A 44 16.34 -0.54 15.15
CA GLY A 44 17.16 -0.32 16.36
C GLY A 44 18.57 0.18 16.09
N HIS A 45 19.08 0.05 14.86
CA HIS A 45 20.39 0.56 14.45
C HIS A 45 20.27 1.71 13.45
N THR A 46 19.31 1.62 12.55
CA THR A 46 19.07 2.57 11.47
C THR A 46 17.59 2.94 11.41
N THR A 47 17.33 4.22 11.15
CA THR A 47 15.99 4.74 10.92
C THR A 47 15.91 5.24 9.48
N GLN A 48 14.86 4.86 8.77
CA GLN A 48 14.70 5.18 7.35
C GLN A 48 13.24 5.34 6.95
N TYR A 49 13.04 5.85 5.73
CA TYR A 49 11.74 6.01 5.10
C TYR A 49 11.52 4.95 4.04
N LEU A 50 10.51 4.09 4.23
CA LEU A 50 10.06 3.11 3.25
C LEU A 50 8.88 3.65 2.43
N ASN A 51 8.83 3.32 1.15
CA ASN A 51 7.64 3.47 0.32
C ASN A 51 6.68 2.29 0.52
N SER A 52 5.41 2.45 0.11
CA SER A 52 4.38 1.41 0.29
C SER A 52 4.63 0.14 -0.55
N ASP A 53 5.29 0.27 -1.69
CA ASP A 53 5.66 -0.84 -2.59
C ASP A 53 6.80 -1.72 -2.03
N GLU A 54 7.68 -1.13 -1.22
CA GLU A 54 8.78 -1.84 -0.54
C GLU A 54 8.30 -2.69 0.65
N ILE A 55 7.12 -2.38 1.19
CA ILE A 55 6.57 -3.08 2.36
C ILE A 55 5.79 -4.31 1.90
N ARG A 56 6.07 -5.47 2.50
CA ARG A 56 5.38 -6.73 2.25
C ARG A 56 4.20 -6.93 3.20
N THR A 57 4.46 -6.73 4.50
CA THR A 57 3.48 -6.94 5.58
C THR A 57 3.70 -5.92 6.70
N VAL A 58 2.61 -5.55 7.37
CA VAL A 58 2.66 -4.78 8.62
C VAL A 58 1.79 -5.49 9.64
N THR A 59 2.39 -5.89 10.76
CA THR A 59 1.71 -6.69 11.79
C THR A 59 1.87 -6.05 13.16
N THR A 60 0.79 -5.95 13.93
CA THR A 60 0.85 -5.49 15.31
C THR A 60 1.60 -6.49 16.19
N GLN A 61 2.62 -6.03 16.91
CA GLN A 61 3.39 -6.79 17.91
C GLN A 61 3.47 -6.01 19.22
N GLU A 62 2.85 -6.53 20.28
CA GLU A 62 2.84 -5.93 21.62
C GLU A 62 2.51 -4.42 21.60
N SER A 63 3.54 -3.57 21.69
CA SER A 63 3.46 -2.10 21.75
C SER A 63 3.92 -1.39 20.48
N SER A 64 4.20 -2.13 19.40
CA SER A 64 4.72 -1.60 18.13
C SER A 64 4.10 -2.33 16.92
N LEU A 65 4.46 -1.89 15.73
CA LEU A 65 4.21 -2.62 14.49
C LEU A 65 5.52 -3.16 13.95
N LEU A 66 5.52 -4.43 13.55
CA LEU A 66 6.55 -5.02 12.70
C LEU A 66 6.21 -4.69 11.24
N VAL A 67 7.14 -4.08 10.52
CA VAL A 67 7.09 -3.76 9.09
C VAL A 67 8.13 -4.62 8.39
N GLU A 68 7.69 -5.57 7.56
CA GLU A 68 8.58 -6.50 6.85
C GLU A 68 8.68 -6.10 5.37
N THR A 69 9.90 -6.11 4.84
CA THR A 69 10.20 -5.99 3.41
C THR A 69 10.72 -7.33 2.89
N ASP A 70 11.10 -7.43 1.62
CA ASP A 70 11.74 -8.64 1.10
C ASP A 70 13.14 -8.92 1.68
N ALA A 71 13.83 -7.88 2.18
CA ALA A 71 15.21 -7.98 2.64
C ALA A 71 15.35 -7.88 4.17
N ASP A 72 14.48 -7.10 4.82
CA ASP A 72 14.67 -6.66 6.20
C ASP A 72 13.36 -6.55 6.97
N SER A 73 13.49 -6.35 8.28
CA SER A 73 12.39 -6.08 9.19
C SER A 73 12.66 -4.82 10.00
N PHE A 74 11.62 -4.02 10.18
CA PHE A 74 11.66 -2.76 10.92
C PHE A 74 10.50 -2.67 11.88
N TYR A 75 10.56 -1.69 12.77
CA TYR A 75 9.55 -1.37 13.75
C TYR A 75 9.12 0.08 13.61
N THR A 76 7.86 0.33 13.96
CA THR A 76 7.32 1.68 14.15
C THR A 76 6.32 1.70 15.29
N HIS A 77 6.11 2.88 15.88
CA HIS A 77 5.02 3.13 16.83
C HIS A 77 3.84 3.87 16.19
N ASP A 78 3.89 4.12 14.88
CA ASP A 78 2.76 4.68 14.16
C ASP A 78 1.54 3.75 14.27
N PRO A 79 0.31 4.30 14.29
CA PRO A 79 -0.90 3.48 14.27
C PRO A 79 -0.97 2.60 13.02
N LEU A 80 -1.50 1.38 13.15
CA LEU A 80 -1.66 0.47 11.99
C LEU A 80 -2.48 1.11 10.86
N LYS A 81 -3.42 1.99 11.19
CA LYS A 81 -4.24 2.75 10.22
C LYS A 81 -3.42 3.62 9.27
N THR A 82 -2.23 4.09 9.68
CA THR A 82 -1.35 4.91 8.84
C THR A 82 -0.91 4.17 7.58
N PHE A 83 -0.84 2.83 7.64
CA PHE A 83 -0.41 1.97 6.55
C PHE A 83 -1.56 1.50 5.65
N GLU A 84 -2.80 1.96 5.87
CA GLU A 84 -3.96 1.62 5.03
C GLU A 84 -3.99 2.49 3.76
N VAL A 85 -2.99 2.30 2.92
CA VAL A 85 -2.83 2.99 1.63
C VAL A 85 -2.38 2.00 0.58
N LEU A 86 -3.02 2.01 -0.59
CA LEU A 86 -2.69 1.06 -1.65
C LEU A 86 -1.20 1.15 -2.04
N PRO A 87 -0.54 0.00 -2.28
CA PRO A 87 -1.10 -1.36 -2.36
C PRO A 87 -1.27 -2.09 -1.01
N LEU A 88 -1.01 -1.42 0.13
CA LEU A 88 -1.17 -1.99 1.46
C LEU A 88 -2.65 -2.01 1.87
N THR A 89 -3.17 -3.21 2.16
CA THR A 89 -4.57 -3.43 2.53
C THR A 89 -4.67 -4.15 3.87
N ARG A 90 -5.49 -3.61 4.77
CA ARG A 90 -5.82 -4.26 6.04
C ARG A 90 -6.73 -5.46 5.81
N ILE A 91 -6.30 -6.63 6.27
CA ILE A 91 -7.08 -7.88 6.17
C ILE A 91 -7.73 -8.29 7.50
N ASN A 92 -7.23 -7.78 8.62
CA ASN A 92 -7.83 -8.01 9.94
C ASN A 92 -7.41 -6.91 10.94
N LYS A 93 -7.78 -7.05 12.21
CA LYS A 93 -7.48 -6.05 13.26
C LYS A 93 -5.98 -5.79 13.47
N PHE A 94 -5.12 -6.73 13.11
CA PHE A 94 -3.70 -6.76 13.46
C PHE A 94 -2.77 -6.79 12.24
N THR A 95 -3.29 -6.96 11.02
CA THR A 95 -2.47 -7.25 9.85
C THR A 95 -2.88 -6.42 8.64
N ILE A 96 -1.87 -5.83 8.01
CA ILE A 96 -1.90 -5.23 6.68
C ILE A 96 -0.95 -6.03 5.79
N ILE A 97 -1.37 -6.29 4.56
CA ILE A 97 -0.57 -6.99 3.55
C ILE A 97 -0.47 -6.14 2.30
N ASN A 98 0.62 -6.26 1.57
CA ASN A 98 0.76 -5.66 0.25
C ASN A 98 0.14 -6.59 -0.81
N LEU A 99 -0.83 -6.06 -1.56
CA LEU A 99 -1.56 -6.80 -2.60
C LEU A 99 -0.63 -7.34 -3.70
N HIS A 100 0.50 -6.68 -3.99
CA HIS A 100 1.44 -7.12 -5.01
C HIS A 100 2.14 -8.45 -4.66
N TYR A 101 2.18 -8.82 -3.38
CA TYR A 101 2.85 -10.04 -2.91
C TYR A 101 1.89 -11.21 -2.71
N ILE A 102 0.59 -11.03 -3.00
CA ILE A 102 -0.42 -12.08 -2.89
C ILE A 102 -0.37 -12.95 -4.15
N THR A 103 -0.21 -14.26 -3.95
CA THR A 103 -0.20 -15.24 -5.05
C THR A 103 -1.46 -16.10 -5.09
N ASP A 104 -2.10 -16.32 -3.94
CA ASP A 104 -3.31 -17.14 -3.78
C ASP A 104 -4.11 -16.63 -2.56
N ILE A 105 -5.45 -16.73 -2.61
CA ILE A 105 -6.33 -16.41 -1.48
C ILE A 105 -7.27 -17.60 -1.28
N ARG A 106 -7.26 -18.19 -0.07
CA ARG A 106 -8.14 -19.30 0.31
C ARG A 106 -9.19 -18.83 1.30
N VAL A 107 -10.45 -19.09 0.99
CA VAL A 107 -11.60 -18.74 1.84
C VAL A 107 -12.24 -20.03 2.34
N LYS A 108 -12.38 -20.17 3.67
CA LYS A 108 -13.14 -21.25 4.29
C LYS A 108 -14.56 -20.76 4.52
N PHE A 109 -15.53 -21.42 3.92
CA PHE A 109 -16.95 -21.19 4.19
C PHE A 109 -17.43 -22.21 5.22
N GLU A 110 -17.95 -21.74 6.36
CA GLU A 110 -18.65 -22.58 7.31
C GLU A 110 -20.14 -22.51 6.99
N TYR A 111 -20.65 -23.56 6.33
CA TYR A 111 -22.09 -23.71 6.12
C TYR A 111 -22.66 -24.53 7.27
N GLU A 112 -23.51 -23.91 8.10
CA GLU A 112 -24.45 -24.67 8.92
C GLU A 112 -25.59 -25.12 8.01
N ILE A 113 -25.59 -26.40 7.62
CA ILE A 113 -26.76 -27.01 7.01
C ILE A 113 -27.72 -27.33 8.14
N SER A 114 -28.70 -26.45 8.38
CA SER A 114 -29.85 -26.77 9.21
C SER A 114 -30.69 -27.81 8.47
N LEU A 115 -30.69 -29.05 8.95
CA LEU A 115 -31.57 -30.13 8.51
C LEU A 115 -32.98 -30.00 9.12
#